data_AF-A0A0S9KQE8-F1
#
_entry.id   AF-A0A0S9KQE8-F1
#
_cell.length_a   1.000
_cell.length_b   1.000
_cell.length_c   1.000
_cell.angle_alpha   90.00
_cell.angle_beta   90.00
_cell.angle_gamma   90.00
#
_symmetry.space_group_name_H-M   'P 1'
#
loop_
_entity.id
_entity.type
_entity.pdbx_description
1 polymer ?
#
loop_
_entity_poly.entity_id
_entity_poly.type
_entity_poly.pdbx_seq_one_letter_code
_entity_poly.pdbx_strand_id
1 'polypeptide(L)' 'MIEAPAHDFDTTGTDPMVHTVIVTPELQAWAADVAEQLRADGWPVPHDLERLCAGQALTRHYWVWLLDYVRAPRPPCPF' A
#
# COMPACT_ATOMS: atom_id res chain seq x y z
N MET A 1 -21.10 -33.82 24.56
CA MET A 1 -21.29 -33.23 23.22
C MET A 1 -21.03 -31.75 23.35
N ILE A 2 -20.13 -31.25 22.50
CA ILE A 2 -19.54 -29.91 22.55
C ILE A 2 -20.42 -29.00 21.67
N GLU A 3 -20.89 -27.88 22.19
CA GLU A 3 -21.46 -26.81 21.38
C GLU A 3 -20.51 -25.61 21.49
N ALA A 4 -19.80 -25.32 20.39
CA ALA A 4 -18.95 -24.16 20.30
C ALA A 4 -19.84 -22.91 20.21
N PRO A 5 -19.58 -21.84 20.97
CA PRO A 5 -20.32 -20.60 20.81
C PRO A 5 -20.05 -20.04 19.41
N ALA A 6 -21.12 -19.79 18.68
CA ALA A 6 -21.10 -19.07 17.41
C ALA A 6 -20.29 -17.79 17.58
N HIS A 7 -19.19 -17.69 16.83
CA HIS A 7 -18.52 -16.41 16.61
C HIS A 7 -19.46 -15.57 15.75
N ASP A 8 -20.34 -14.81 16.41
CA ASP A 8 -20.99 -13.64 15.86
C ASP A 8 -19.88 -12.65 15.49
N PHE A 9 -19.44 -12.68 14.23
CA PHE A 9 -18.74 -11.56 13.62
C PHE A 9 -19.77 -10.46 13.41
N ASP A 10 -20.10 -9.77 14.51
CA ASP A 10 -20.83 -8.51 14.50
C ASP A 10 -20.06 -7.54 13.61
N THR A 11 -20.55 -7.37 12.39
CA THR A 11 -20.01 -6.46 11.37
C THR A 11 -20.73 -5.11 11.45
N THR A 12 -20.96 -4.65 12.68
CA THR A 12 -21.65 -3.38 12.98
C THR A 12 -21.00 -2.64 14.14
N GLY A 13 -19.67 -2.66 14.20
CA GLY A 13 -18.88 -1.76 15.04
C GLY A 13 -18.10 -0.79 14.16
N THR A 14 -18.40 0.50 14.23
CA THR A 14 -17.62 1.61 13.64
C THR A 14 -16.11 1.36 13.79
N ASP A 15 -15.45 1.01 12.68
CA ASP A 15 -14.09 0.45 12.64
C ASP A 15 -13.05 1.45 13.22
N PRO A 16 -12.20 1.04 14.18
CA PRO A 16 -11.30 1.95 14.87
C PRO A 16 -10.21 2.43 13.92
N MET A 17 -10.40 3.62 13.35
CA MET A 17 -9.34 4.40 12.71
C MET A 17 -8.69 3.76 11.48
N VAL A 18 -9.47 3.50 10.43
CA VAL A 18 -8.92 3.40 9.06
C VAL A 18 -8.38 4.79 8.68
N HIS A 19 -7.14 5.10 9.08
CA HIS A 19 -6.42 6.28 8.64
C HIS A 19 -6.06 6.08 7.17
N THR A 20 -6.99 6.44 6.30
CA THR A 20 -6.80 6.45 4.86
C THR A 20 -5.91 7.63 4.48
N VAL A 21 -4.88 7.37 3.66
CA VAL A 21 -4.02 8.43 3.13
C VAL A 21 -4.78 9.19 2.06
N ILE A 22 -4.92 10.50 2.25
CA ILE A 22 -5.51 11.40 1.25
C ILE A 22 -4.52 11.51 0.09
N VAL A 23 -4.99 11.18 -1.12
CA VAL A 23 -4.15 11.22 -2.31
C VAL A 23 -4.24 12.59 -2.95
N THR A 24 -3.22 13.41 -2.74
CA THR A 24 -3.09 14.71 -3.39
C THR A 24 -2.44 14.54 -4.79
N PRO A 25 -2.60 15.51 -5.70
CA PRO A 25 -1.94 15.47 -7.02
C PRO A 25 -0.41 15.32 -6.91
N GLU A 26 0.21 15.93 -5.91
CA GLU A 26 1.65 15.81 -5.63
C GLU A 26 2.03 14.39 -5.24
N LEU A 27 1.18 13.71 -4.46
CA LEU A 27 1.40 12.31 -4.10
C LEU A 27 1.25 11.38 -5.31
N GLN A 28 0.32 11.67 -6.23
CA GLN A 28 0.18 10.91 -7.48
C GLN A 28 1.39 11.10 -8.38
N ALA A 29 1.89 12.33 -8.50
CA ALA A 29 3.10 12.63 -9.27
C ALA A 29 4.31 11.90 -8.69
N TRP A 30 4.51 11.96 -7.37
CA TRP A 30 5.55 11.19 -6.69
C TRP A 30 5.41 9.68 -6.95
N ALA A 31 4.20 9.14 -6.87
CA ALA A 31 3.97 7.72 -7.11
C ALA A 31 4.32 7.31 -8.55
N ALA A 32 3.98 8.15 -9.53
CA ALA A 32 4.32 7.94 -10.93
C ALA A 32 5.84 7.93 -11.15
N ASP A 33 6.55 8.92 -10.61
CA ASP A 33 8.01 9.02 -10.71
C ASP A 33 8.71 7.79 -10.09
N VAL A 34 8.26 7.36 -8.91
CA VAL A 34 8.82 6.17 -8.25
C VAL A 34 8.52 4.90 -9.04
N ALA A 35 7.32 4.77 -9.61
CA ALA A 35 6.97 3.62 -10.43
C ALA A 35 7.79 3.56 -11.72
N GLU A 36 8.09 4.71 -12.34
CA GLU A 36 8.98 4.79 -13.49
C GLU A 36 10.41 4.41 -13.12
N GLN A 37 10.94 4.93 -12.02
CA GLN A 37 12.27 4.58 -11.52
C GLN A 37 12.39 3.07 -11.24
N LEU A 38 11.39 2.47 -10.58
CA LEU A 38 11.37 1.02 -10.33
C LEU A 38 11.42 0.23 -11.63
N ARG A 39 10.65 0.62 -12.66
CA ARG A 39 10.67 -0.05 -13.97
C ARG A 39 12.01 0.12 -14.68
N ALA A 40 12.59 1.32 -14.66
CA ALA A 40 13.88 1.62 -15.27
C ALA A 40 15.00 0.79 -14.63
N ASP A 41 14.93 0.61 -13.31
CA ASP A 41 15.85 -0.22 -12.54
C ASP A 41 15.56 -1.73 -12.65
N GLY A 42 14.48 -2.14 -13.36
CA GLY A 42 14.10 -3.54 -13.56
C GLY A 42 13.40 -4.19 -12.35
N TRP A 43 12.93 -3.41 -11.38
CA TRP A 43 12.23 -3.88 -10.20
C TRP A 43 10.71 -3.94 -10.41
N PRO A 44 10.02 -4.90 -9.76
CA PRO A 44 8.57 -4.97 -9.81
C PRO A 44 7.95 -3.74 -9.14
N VAL A 45 6.94 -3.18 -9.79
CA VAL A 45 6.11 -2.11 -9.25
C VAL A 45 5.03 -2.75 -8.38
N PRO A 46 4.97 -2.42 -7.08
CA PRO A 46 3.94 -2.97 -6.20
C PRO A 46 2.57 -2.38 -6.54
N HIS A 47 1.53 -3.20 -6.42
CA HIS A 47 0.16 -2.81 -6.78
C HIS A 47 -0.33 -1.57 -6.02
N ASP A 48 0.04 -1.42 -4.75
CA ASP A 48 -0.33 -0.24 -3.96
C ASP A 48 0.24 1.07 -4.54
N LEU A 49 1.41 1.02 -5.17
CA LEU A 49 1.98 2.18 -5.86
C LEU A 49 1.18 2.51 -7.14
N GLU A 50 0.75 1.49 -7.88
CA GLU A 50 -0.12 1.68 -9.06
C GLU A 50 -1.48 2.28 -8.66
N ARG A 51 -2.01 1.88 -7.51
CA ARG A 51 -3.24 2.45 -6.95
C ARG A 51 -3.07 3.93 -6.63
N LEU A 52 -1.93 4.34 -6.05
CA LEU A 52 -1.63 5.76 -5.84
C LEU A 52 -1.50 6.53 -7.15
N CYS A 53 -0.87 5.96 -8.18
CA CYS A 53 -0.82 6.57 -9.52
C CYS A 53 -2.22 6.80 -10.11
N ALA A 54 -3.15 5.90 -9.82
CA ALA A 54 -4.56 6.00 -10.23
C ALA A 54 -5.40 6.93 -9.31
N GLY A 55 -4.78 7.62 -8.34
CA GLY A 55 -5.46 8.50 -7.41
C GLY A 55 -6.26 7.76 -6.31
N GLN A 56 -6.05 6.46 -6.15
CA GLN A 56 -6.79 5.66 -5.16
C GLN A 56 -6.13 5.73 -3.79
N ALA A 57 -6.97 5.92 -2.78
CA ALA A 57 -6.52 5.98 -1.41
C ALA A 57 -6.07 4.61 -0.88
N LEU A 58 -5.04 4.65 -0.03
CA LEU A 58 -4.49 3.49 0.67
C LEU A 58 -4.72 3.61 2.17
N THR A 59 -4.77 2.49 2.87
CA THR A 59 -4.72 2.52 4.34
C THR A 59 -3.31 2.88 4.80
N ARG A 60 -3.19 3.46 6.00
CA ARG A 60 -1.89 3.80 6.62
C ARG A 60 -0.93 2.61 6.67
N HIS A 61 -1.43 1.39 6.88
CA HIS A 61 -0.59 0.20 6.91
C HIS A 61 0.10 -0.06 5.56
N TYR A 62 -0.64 -0.02 4.45
CA TYR A 62 -0.08 -0.17 3.11
C TYR A 62 0.86 0.98 2.74
N TRP A 63 0.56 2.20 3.20
CA TRP A 63 1.44 3.35 3.00
C TRP A 63 2.82 3.18 3.66
N VAL A 64 2.85 2.74 4.93
CA VAL A 64 4.12 2.51 5.64
C VAL A 64 4.93 1.41 4.95
N TRP A 65 4.28 0.29 4.61
CA TRP A 65 4.94 -0.78 3.88
C TRP A 65 5.51 -0.31 2.54
N LEU A 66 4.75 0.51 1.79
CA LEU A 66 5.20 1.06 0.52
C LEU A 66 6.43 1.95 0.70
N LEU A 67 6.46 2.80 1.72
CA LEU A 67 7.63 3.64 2.00
C LEU A 67 8.86 2.78 2.34
N ASP A 68 8.69 1.71 3.11
CA ASP A 68 9.78 0.79 3.42
C ASP A 68 10.28 0.07 2.16
N TYR A 69 9.37 -0.39 1.29
CA TYR A 69 9.72 -0.99 -0.01
C TYR A 69 10.47 -0.02 -0.93
N VAL A 70 10.03 1.23 -0.97
CA VAL A 70 10.65 2.27 -1.81
C VAL A 70 12.04 2.65 -1.29
N ARG A 71 12.23 2.68 0.05
CA ARG A 71 13.49 3.04 0.72
C ARG A 71 14.47 1.89 0.89
N ALA A 72 14.02 0.64 0.76
CA ALA A 72 14.87 -0.52 0.94
C ALA A 72 16.11 -0.41 0.04
N PRO A 73 17.32 -0.59 0.58
CA PRO A 73 18.53 -0.58 -0.24
C PRO A 73 18.44 -1.71 -1.25
N ARG A 74 18.41 -1.35 -2.53
CA ARG A 74 18.39 -2.31 -3.63
C ARG A 74 19.82 -2.64 -4.00
N PRO A 75 20.19 -3.93 -4.12
CA PRO A 75 21.50 -4.27 -4.66
C PRO A 75 21.62 -3.68 -6.08
N PRO A 76 22.80 -3.21 -6.49
CA PRO A 76 23.00 -2.77 -7.86
C PRO A 76 22.62 -3.94 -8.79
N CYS A 77 21.75 -3.67 -9.75
CA CYS A 77 21.35 -4.68 -10.72
C CYS A 77 22.61 -5.24 -11.39
N PRO A 78 22.85 -6.56 -11.35
CA PRO A 78 23.99 -7.17 -12.02
C PRO A 78 23.69 -7.20 -13.52
N PHE A 79 23.92 -6.08 -14.20
CA PHE A 79 24.05 -6.00 -15.65
C PHE A 79 25.46 -5.52 -16.00
#